data_AF-A0A7R7VSY6-F1
#
_entry.id   AF-A0A7R7VSY6-F1
#
_cell.length_a   1.000
_cell.length_b   1.000
_cell.length_c   1.000
_cell.angle_alpha   90.00
_cell.angle_beta   90.00
_cell.angle_gamma   90.00
#
_symmetry.space_group_name_H-M   'P 1'
#
loop_
_entity.id
_entity.type
_entity.pdbx_description
1 polymer ?
#
loop_
_entity_poly.entity_id
_entity_poly.type
_entity_poly.pdbx_seq_one_letter_code
_entity_poly.pdbx_strand_id
1 'polypeptide(L)'
;MARLASSNWCDCDFLSSLDDILPSSSEYPDLEKRPIDGPNKIGNYFIGAAQWIMWPDEGRYVYQQCKKVEGVSEPREMWSMERWREWKNQFAFVAGDDLAGRYREVAEQSYRQILVYESEELN
;
A
#
# COMPACT_ATOMS: atom_id res chain seq x y z
N MET A 1 -2.53 -4.15 -12.29
CA MET A 1 -2.07 -2.80 -12.68
C MET A 1 -0.60 -2.61 -12.34
N ALA A 2 -0.18 -2.93 -11.10
CA ALA A 2 1.22 -2.86 -10.65
C ALA A 2 2.27 -3.24 -11.70
N ARG A 3 2.21 -4.46 -12.25
CA ARG A 3 3.16 -4.93 -13.27
C ARG A 3 3.18 -4.13 -14.58
N LEU A 4 2.03 -3.61 -15.02
CA LEU A 4 1.91 -2.83 -16.26
C LEU A 4 2.43 -1.40 -16.07
N ALA A 5 2.15 -0.83 -14.90
CA ALA A 5 2.68 0.45 -14.45
C ALA A 5 4.20 0.40 -14.30
N SER A 6 4.71 -0.58 -13.55
CA SER A 6 6.16 -0.73 -13.30
C SER A 6 6.96 -1.01 -14.57
N SER A 7 6.35 -1.64 -15.58
CA SER A 7 6.97 -1.86 -16.89
C SER A 7 6.89 -0.66 -17.83
N ASN A 8 6.27 0.46 -17.44
CA ASN A 8 5.95 1.62 -18.29
C ASN A 8 5.10 1.29 -19.53
N TRP A 9 4.28 0.23 -19.46
CA TRP A 9 3.39 -0.14 -20.57
C TRP A 9 2.08 0.65 -20.56
N CYS A 10 1.62 1.07 -19.37
CA CYS A 10 0.41 1.86 -19.20
C CYS A 10 0.51 2.70 -17.93
N ASP A 11 0.24 4.00 -18.02
CA ASP A 11 0.08 4.85 -16.84
C ASP A 11 -1.28 4.57 -16.20
N CYS A 12 -1.23 3.72 -15.18
CA CYS A 12 -2.40 3.26 -14.45
C CYS A 12 -2.16 3.26 -12.94
N ASP A 13 -1.26 4.14 -12.53
CA ASP A 13 -0.77 4.30 -11.17
C ASP A 13 -1.89 4.69 -10.19
N PHE A 14 -2.83 5.49 -10.67
CA PHE A 14 -4.03 5.90 -9.92
C PHE A 14 -4.99 4.73 -9.64
N LEU A 15 -4.85 3.58 -10.31
CA LEU A 15 -5.66 2.37 -10.08
C LEU A 15 -4.95 1.44 -9.06
N SER A 16 -4.62 2.01 -7.91
CA SER A 16 -3.90 1.32 -6.84
C SER A 16 -4.70 1.31 -5.55
N SER A 17 -4.96 0.12 -5.02
CA SER A 17 -5.59 -0.04 -3.70
C SER A 17 -4.69 0.35 -2.53
N LEU A 18 -3.47 0.81 -2.79
CA LEU A 18 -2.66 1.46 -1.76
C LEU A 18 -3.35 2.74 -1.24
N ASP A 19 -4.18 3.43 -2.03
CA ASP A 19 -4.94 4.58 -1.53
C ASP A 19 -6.09 4.12 -0.61
N ASP A 20 -6.79 3.06 -1.03
CA ASP A 20 -7.98 2.54 -0.34
C ASP A 20 -7.70 1.99 1.08
N ILE A 21 -6.43 1.68 1.39
CA ILE A 21 -6.00 1.27 2.74
C ILE A 21 -5.52 2.44 3.61
N LEU A 22 -5.51 3.68 3.09
CA LEU A 22 -5.18 4.86 3.88
C LEU A 22 -6.40 5.32 4.68
N PRO A 23 -6.24 5.67 5.98
CA PRO A 23 -7.34 6.22 6.77
C PRO A 23 -7.97 7.50 6.20
N SER A 24 -7.24 8.23 5.37
CA SER A 24 -7.71 9.44 4.68
C SER A 24 -8.57 9.16 3.44
N SER A 25 -8.61 7.92 2.95
CA SER A 25 -9.37 7.57 1.75
C SER A 25 -10.86 7.54 2.02
N SER A 26 -11.65 8.02 1.07
CA SER A 26 -13.12 7.89 1.13
C SER A 26 -13.59 6.44 1.05
N GLU A 27 -12.74 5.54 0.57
CA GLU A 27 -13.02 4.11 0.49
C GLU A 27 -12.72 3.37 1.80
N TYR A 28 -12.00 4.00 2.73
CA TYR A 28 -11.64 3.43 4.02
C TYR A 28 -12.90 3.23 4.88
N PRO A 29 -13.23 2.01 5.29
CA PRO A 29 -14.51 1.73 5.94
C PRO A 29 -14.52 2.23 7.39
N ASP A 30 -15.63 2.86 7.77
CA ASP A 30 -15.97 3.08 9.17
C ASP A 30 -16.36 1.74 9.80
N LEU A 31 -15.44 1.17 10.59
CA LEU A 31 -15.59 -0.15 11.21
C LEU A 31 -16.67 -0.17 12.30
N GLU A 32 -16.99 0.97 12.92
CA GLU A 32 -18.08 1.07 13.89
C GLU A 32 -19.44 0.98 13.19
N LYS A 33 -19.58 1.66 12.03
CA LYS A 33 -20.81 1.64 11.24
C LYS A 33 -20.99 0.35 10.43
N ARG A 34 -19.89 -0.31 10.04
CA ARG A 34 -19.90 -1.52 9.18
C ARG A 34 -19.04 -2.64 9.78
N PRO A 35 -19.44 -3.22 10.93
CA PRO A 35 -18.60 -4.18 11.66
C PRO A 35 -18.36 -5.51 10.94
N ILE A 36 -19.23 -5.90 10.00
CA ILE A 36 -19.10 -7.15 9.24
C ILE A 36 -18.49 -6.91 7.85
N ASP A 37 -19.00 -5.91 7.14
CA ASP A 37 -18.61 -5.64 5.75
C ASP A 37 -17.34 -4.78 5.64
N GLY A 38 -17.09 -3.90 6.59
CA GLY A 38 -15.89 -3.07 6.66
C GLY A 38 -14.60 -3.90 6.68
N PRO A 39 -14.45 -4.87 7.60
CA PRO A 39 -13.27 -5.74 7.65
C PRO A 39 -13.04 -6.56 6.37
N ASN A 40 -14.12 -7.02 5.71
CA ASN A 40 -13.99 -7.74 4.45
C ASN A 40 -13.53 -6.82 3.31
N LYS A 41 -14.09 -5.61 3.24
CA LYS A 41 -13.74 -4.60 2.24
C LYS A 41 -12.27 -4.19 2.37
N ILE A 42 -11.83 -3.80 3.57
CA ILE A 42 -10.44 -3.40 3.82
C ILE A 42 -9.47 -4.55 3.54
N GLY A 43 -9.84 -5.78 3.90
CA GLY A 43 -9.04 -6.95 3.61
C GLY A 43 -8.82 -7.19 2.11
N ASN A 44 -9.84 -6.95 1.28
CA ASN A 44 -9.69 -7.02 -0.18
C ASN A 44 -8.76 -5.93 -0.72
N TYR A 45 -8.86 -4.71 -0.18
CA TYR A 45 -7.93 -3.63 -0.53
C TYR A 45 -6.49 -3.96 -0.12
N PHE A 46 -6.28 -4.57 1.05
CA PHE A 46 -4.96 -5.02 1.48
C PHE A 46 -4.31 -6.00 0.51
N ILE A 47 -5.08 -6.97 -0.02
CA ILE A 47 -4.56 -7.90 -1.04
C ILE A 47 -4.15 -7.13 -2.30
N GLY A 48 -4.98 -6.19 -2.76
CA GLY A 48 -4.70 -5.35 -3.93
C GLY A 48 -3.48 -4.44 -3.72
N ALA A 49 -3.37 -3.81 -2.56
CA ALA A 49 -2.27 -2.95 -2.15
C ALA A 49 -0.96 -3.72 -2.08
N ALA A 50 -0.98 -4.93 -1.52
CA ALA A 50 0.19 -5.78 -1.39
C ALA A 50 0.81 -6.16 -2.75
N GLN A 51 0.02 -6.25 -3.83
CA GLN A 51 0.53 -6.49 -5.18
C GLN A 51 1.46 -5.38 -5.68
N TRP A 52 1.38 -4.18 -5.14
CA TRP A 52 2.27 -3.07 -5.48
C TRP A 52 3.57 -3.08 -4.69
N ILE A 53 3.64 -3.85 -3.60
CA ILE A 53 4.75 -3.79 -2.63
C ILE A 53 5.55 -5.09 -2.62
N MET A 54 4.88 -6.23 -2.56
CA MET A 54 5.51 -7.54 -2.34
C MET A 54 6.43 -7.97 -3.48
N TRP A 55 6.17 -7.52 -4.71
CA TRP A 55 6.97 -7.89 -5.86
C TRP A 55 8.14 -6.91 -6.06
N PRO A 56 9.37 -7.41 -6.26
CA PRO A 56 10.58 -6.57 -6.26
C PRO A 56 10.54 -5.38 -7.23
N ASP A 57 10.09 -5.59 -8.46
CA ASP A 57 10.12 -4.57 -9.51
C ASP A 57 9.05 -3.51 -9.27
N GLU A 58 7.84 -3.94 -8.92
CA GLU A 58 6.70 -3.09 -8.59
C GLU A 58 6.97 -2.25 -7.35
N GLY A 59 7.46 -2.86 -6.27
CA GLY A 59 7.72 -2.16 -5.02
C GLY A 59 8.88 -1.17 -5.14
N ARG A 60 9.96 -1.53 -5.85
CA ARG A 60 11.02 -0.56 -6.19
C ARG A 60 10.49 0.58 -7.04
N TYR A 61 9.67 0.28 -8.04
CA TYR A 61 9.04 1.33 -8.86
C TYR A 61 8.28 2.31 -7.98
N VAL A 62 7.37 1.83 -7.13
CA VAL A 62 6.58 2.68 -6.22
C VAL A 62 7.49 3.50 -5.32
N TYR A 63 8.50 2.88 -4.70
CA TYR A 63 9.42 3.59 -3.81
C TYR A 63 10.17 4.71 -4.54
N GLN A 64 10.67 4.46 -5.75
CA GLN A 64 11.37 5.46 -6.57
C GLN A 64 10.44 6.58 -7.05
N GLN A 65 9.15 6.29 -7.29
CA GLN A 65 8.17 7.34 -7.56
C GLN A 65 7.90 8.18 -6.31
N CYS A 66 7.69 7.55 -5.15
CA CYS A 66 7.44 8.22 -3.88
C CYS A 66 8.58 9.17 -3.49
N LYS A 67 9.84 8.79 -3.74
CA LYS A 67 11.02 9.62 -3.47
C LYS A 67 11.03 10.97 -4.20
N LYS A 68 10.23 11.16 -5.25
CA LYS A 68 10.22 12.39 -6.05
C LYS A 68 9.54 13.56 -5.33
N VAL A 69 8.61 13.27 -4.42
CA VAL A 69 7.81 14.29 -3.70
C VAL A 69 7.51 13.84 -2.26
N GLU A 70 7.46 14.80 -1.33
CA GLU A 70 7.13 14.47 0.07
C GLU A 70 5.64 14.17 0.26
N GLY A 71 4.78 14.98 -0.36
CA GLY A 71 3.33 14.87 -0.27
C GLY A 71 2.67 15.05 -1.64
N VAL A 72 1.36 14.81 -1.71
CA VAL A 72 0.56 14.99 -2.91
C VAL A 72 -0.46 16.11 -2.70
N SER A 73 -0.80 16.82 -3.77
CA SER A 73 -1.75 17.94 -3.74
C SER A 73 -2.98 17.68 -4.59
N GLU A 74 -2.86 16.86 -5.62
CA GLU A 74 -3.94 16.55 -6.55
C GLU A 74 -4.52 15.14 -6.28
N PRO A 75 -5.84 14.93 -6.46
CA PRO A 75 -6.48 13.64 -6.21
C PRO A 75 -5.94 12.45 -7.03
N ARG A 76 -5.22 12.72 -8.13
CA ARG A 76 -4.62 11.68 -9.00
C ARG A 76 -3.15 11.42 -8.70
N GLU A 77 -2.52 12.25 -7.87
CA GLU A 77 -1.15 12.03 -7.44
C GLU A 77 -1.13 10.95 -6.37
N MET A 78 -0.51 9.82 -6.68
CA MET A 78 -0.56 8.63 -5.84
C MET A 78 0.71 8.44 -5.00
N TRP A 79 1.86 8.79 -5.56
CA TRP A 79 3.17 8.43 -5.02
C TRP A 79 3.80 9.57 -4.26
N SER A 80 3.97 9.40 -2.95
CA SER A 80 4.73 10.32 -2.11
C SER A 80 5.39 9.61 -0.94
N MET A 81 6.42 10.23 -0.35
CA MET A 81 7.07 9.69 0.85
C MET A 81 6.17 9.70 2.08
N GLU A 82 5.25 10.65 2.22
CA GLU A 82 4.22 10.66 3.26
C GLU A 82 3.36 9.39 3.17
N ARG A 83 2.80 9.11 1.98
CA ARG A 83 1.97 7.93 1.75
C ARG A 83 2.75 6.63 1.89
N TRP A 84 4.02 6.61 1.47
CA TRP A 84 4.91 5.47 1.68
C TRP A 84 5.05 5.10 3.17
N ARG A 85 5.28 6.10 4.02
CA ARG A 85 5.35 5.90 5.48
C ARG A 85 4.02 5.40 6.02
N GLU A 86 2.90 5.91 5.52
CA GLU A 86 1.59 5.47 5.98
C GLU A 86 1.28 4.03 5.53
N TRP A 87 1.60 3.63 4.31
CA TRP A 87 1.49 2.22 3.89
C TRP A 87 2.34 1.31 4.77
N LYS A 88 3.56 1.74 5.12
CA LYS A 88 4.41 1.01 6.07
C LYS A 88 3.72 0.83 7.42
N ASN A 89 3.10 1.89 7.95
CA ASN A 89 2.35 1.83 9.22
C ASN A 89 1.15 0.88 9.12
N GLN A 90 0.38 0.95 8.03
CA GLN A 90 -0.79 0.11 7.79
C GLN A 90 -0.41 -1.38 7.69
N PHE A 91 0.63 -1.71 6.91
CA PHE A 91 1.13 -3.09 6.84
C PHE A 91 1.71 -3.58 8.16
N ALA A 92 2.45 -2.74 8.89
CA ALA A 92 2.97 -3.09 10.21
C ALA A 92 1.85 -3.34 11.23
N PHE A 93 0.81 -2.51 11.22
CA PHE A 93 -0.35 -2.64 12.10
C PHE A 93 -1.06 -3.98 11.86
N VAL A 94 -1.39 -4.30 10.61
CA VAL A 94 -2.08 -5.56 10.27
C VAL A 94 -1.18 -6.79 10.48
N ALA A 95 0.13 -6.69 10.29
CA ALA A 95 1.06 -7.77 10.60
C ALA A 95 1.14 -8.10 12.10
N GLY A 96 0.92 -7.09 12.95
CA GLY A 96 0.89 -7.20 14.41
C GLY A 96 -0.46 -7.59 15.00
N ASP A 97 -1.55 -7.53 14.23
CA ASP A 97 -2.90 -7.83 14.70
C ASP A 97 -3.24 -9.32 14.58
N ASP A 98 -3.44 -9.98 15.72
CA ASP A 98 -3.85 -11.38 15.79
C ASP A 98 -5.26 -11.61 15.18
N LEU A 99 -6.10 -10.58 15.13
CA LEU A 99 -7.44 -10.63 14.54
C LEU A 99 -7.45 -10.42 13.02
N ALA A 100 -6.32 -10.03 12.42
CA ALA A 100 -6.20 -9.86 10.96
C ALA A 100 -6.36 -11.18 10.19
N GLY A 101 -6.29 -12.32 10.87
CA GLY A 101 -6.55 -13.64 10.30
C GLY A 101 -5.74 -13.88 9.03
N ARG A 102 -6.43 -14.14 7.91
CA ARG A 102 -5.80 -14.46 6.61
C ARG A 102 -4.97 -13.33 5.98
N TYR A 103 -5.13 -12.08 6.43
CA TYR A 103 -4.44 -10.93 5.84
C TYR A 103 -3.07 -10.67 6.46
N ARG A 104 -2.82 -11.24 7.64
CA ARG A 104 -1.59 -11.03 8.41
C ARG A 104 -0.33 -11.37 7.64
N GLU A 105 -0.30 -12.53 6.99
CA GLU A 105 0.88 -13.01 6.27
C GLU A 105 1.23 -12.08 5.10
N VAL A 106 0.23 -11.66 4.32
CA VAL A 106 0.40 -10.72 3.21
C VAL A 106 0.89 -9.35 3.71
N ALA A 107 0.36 -8.90 4.85
CA ALA A 107 0.80 -7.65 5.47
C ALA A 107 2.25 -7.73 5.98
N GLU A 108 2.62 -8.84 6.61
CA GLU A 108 3.98 -9.07 7.09
C GLU A 108 4.99 -9.12 5.94
N GLN A 109 4.67 -9.83 4.86
CA GLN A 109 5.51 -9.88 3.66
C GLN A 109 5.67 -8.49 3.04
N SER A 110 4.57 -7.74 2.90
CA SER A 110 4.60 -6.37 2.37
C SER A 110 5.45 -5.44 3.25
N TYR A 111 5.28 -5.49 4.57
CA TYR A 111 6.05 -4.71 5.53
C TYR A 111 7.55 -5.01 5.45
N ARG A 112 7.93 -6.30 5.45
CA ARG A 112 9.33 -6.70 5.30
C ARG A 112 9.93 -6.18 4.00
N GLN A 113 9.17 -6.26 2.91
CA GLN A 113 9.64 -5.83 1.60
C GLN A 113 9.82 -4.30 1.53
N ILE A 114 8.96 -3.52 2.18
CA ILE A 114 9.17 -2.06 2.37
C ILE A 114 10.52 -1.79 3.06
N LEU A 115 10.83 -2.51 4.14
CA LEU A 115 12.10 -2.33 4.86
C LEU A 115 13.31 -2.66 3.97
N VAL A 116 13.19 -3.68 3.11
CA VAL A 116 14.23 -4.02 2.13
C VAL A 116 14.49 -2.83 1.21
N TYR A 117 13.44 -2.26 0.59
CA TYR A 117 13.60 -1.12 -0.33
C TYR A 117 14.19 0.12 0.35
N GLU A 118 13.80 0.39 1.60
CA GLU A 118 14.40 1.48 2.39
C GLU A 118 15.89 1.24 2.71
N SER A 119 16.30 -0.03 2.83
CA SER A 119 17.68 -0.41 3.18
C SER A 119 18.64 -0.54 2.00
N GLU A 120 18.14 -0.86 0.80
CA GLU A 120 18.93 -1.03 -0.42
C GLU A 120 19.71 0.25 -0.81
N GLU A 121 19.30 1.42 -0.32
CA GLU A 121 19.86 2.72 -0.67
C GLU A 121 20.74 3.32 0.44
N LEU A 122 20.93 2.61 1.56
CA LEU A 122 21.90 2.95 2.61
C LEU A 122 23.31 2.37 2.35
N ASN A 123 23.47 1.62 1.25
CA ASN A 123 24.71 0.99 0.78
C ASN A 123 25.17 1.58 -0.55
#